data_AF-A0A7L5G6G2-F1
#
_entry.id   AF-A0A7L5G6G2-F1
#
_cell.length_a   1.000
_cell.length_b   1.000
_cell.length_c   1.000
_cell.angle_alpha   90.00
_cell.angle_beta   90.00
_cell.angle_gamma   90.00
#
_symmetry.space_group_name_H-M   'P 1'
#
loop_
_entity.id
_entity.type
_entity.pdbx_description
1 polymer ?
#
loop_
_entity_poly.entity_id
_entity_poly.type
_entity_poly.pdbx_seq_one_letter_code
_entity_poly.pdbx_strand_id
1 'polypeptide(L)'
;MKYKKWSLEEKLKILSTSEEIGIVETCRKYKVSTGTFYSWKKKYDTQGEAGLKVTYDTRSKELKQSEEENRILRKLLSNKEIELEVQRELLKKKFGTSDPRKI
;
A
#
# COMPACT_ATOMS: atom_id res chain seq x y z
N MET A 1 -27.30 5.68 5.71
CA MET A 1 -27.27 6.47 4.46
C MET A 1 -26.75 5.61 3.33
N LYS A 2 -27.44 5.56 2.18
CA LYS A 2 -26.92 4.89 0.98
C LYS A 2 -26.07 5.89 0.19
N TYR A 3 -24.77 5.61 0.05
CA TYR A 3 -23.88 6.44 -0.76
C TYR A 3 -24.09 6.10 -2.24
N LYS A 4 -24.18 7.13 -3.10
CA LYS A 4 -24.24 6.93 -4.54
C LYS A 4 -22.91 6.35 -5.01
N LYS A 5 -22.96 5.15 -5.62
CA LYS A 5 -21.81 4.56 -6.29
C LYS A 5 -21.73 5.14 -7.70
N TRP A 6 -20.51 5.50 -8.11
CA TRP A 6 -20.23 6.06 -9.44
C TRP A 6 -19.38 5.06 -10.21
N SER A 7 -19.82 4.72 -11.42
CA SER A 7 -19.05 3.89 -12.35
C SER A 7 -17.81 4.65 -12.86
N LEU A 8 -16.87 3.92 -13.47
CA LEU A 8 -15.70 4.55 -14.09
C LEU A 8 -16.12 5.54 -15.19
N GLU A 9 -17.03 5.10 -16.05
CA GLU A 9 -17.54 5.87 -17.18
C GLU A 9 -18.26 7.14 -16.74
N GLU A 10 -19.06 7.07 -15.67
CA GLU A 10 -19.70 8.25 -15.10
C GLU A 10 -18.67 9.25 -14.57
N LYS A 11 -17.63 8.80 -13.88
CA LYS A 11 -16.56 9.68 -13.37
C LYS A 11 -15.81 10.37 -14.52
N LEU A 12 -15.48 9.63 -15.58
CA LEU A 12 -14.79 10.18 -16.75
C LEU A 12 -15.66 11.22 -17.45
N LYS A 13 -16.95 10.93 -17.63
CA LYS A 13 -17.91 11.88 -18.21
C LYS A 13 -18.02 13.16 -17.38
N ILE A 14 -18.04 13.04 -16.05
CA ILE A 14 -18.10 14.20 -15.15
C ILE A 14 -16.82 15.03 -15.23
N LEU A 15 -15.65 14.41 -15.27
CA LEU A 15 -14.38 15.12 -15.41
C LEU A 15 -14.29 15.84 -16.76
N SER A 16 -14.64 15.18 -17.87
CA SER A 16 -14.66 15.81 -19.19
C SER A 16 -15.67 16.97 -19.27
N THR A 17 -16.88 16.80 -18.73
CA THR A 17 -17.88 17.89 -18.70
C THR A 17 -17.38 19.11 -17.93
N SER A 18 -16.55 18.91 -16.90
CA SER A 18 -16.00 20.02 -16.12
C SER A 18 -15.04 20.92 -16.88
N GLU A 19 -14.45 20.42 -17.97
CA GLU A 19 -13.58 21.18 -18.85
C GLU A 19 -14.38 22.10 -19.78
N GLU A 20 -15.63 21.71 -20.09
CA GLU A 20 -16.54 22.48 -20.96
C GLU A 20 -17.31 23.56 -20.19
N ILE A 21 -17.95 23.20 -19.08
CA ILE A 21 -18.88 24.09 -18.34
C ILE A 21 -18.34 24.57 -16.99
N GLY A 22 -17.14 24.14 -16.62
CA GLY A 22 -16.53 24.45 -15.34
C GLY A 22 -16.96 23.52 -14.19
N ILE A 23 -16.15 23.51 -13.14
CA ILE A 23 -16.26 22.55 -12.02
C ILE A 23 -17.53 22.76 -11.21
N VAL A 24 -17.86 24.02 -10.87
CA VAL A 24 -19.00 24.35 -9.99
C VAL A 24 -20.32 23.95 -10.65
N GLU A 25 -20.48 24.28 -11.93
CA GLU A 25 -21.69 23.98 -12.69
C GLU A 25 -21.85 22.47 -12.91
N THR A 26 -20.75 21.79 -13.21
CA THR A 26 -20.71 20.32 -13.31
C THR A 26 -21.11 19.65 -11.99
N CYS A 27 -20.57 20.11 -10.86
CA CYS A 27 -20.92 19.57 -9.54
C CYS A 27 -22.42 19.72 -9.25
N ARG A 28 -23.03 20.86 -9.62
CA ARG A 28 -24.48 21.08 -9.51
C ARG A 28 -25.28 20.16 -10.43
N LYS A 29 -24.90 20.08 -11.71
CA LYS A 29 -25.56 19.25 -12.73
C LYS A 29 -25.62 17.77 -12.35
N TYR A 30 -24.50 17.21 -11.88
CA TYR A 30 -24.41 15.80 -11.53
C TYR A 30 -24.70 15.51 -10.04
N LYS A 31 -24.98 16.54 -9.24
CA LYS A 31 -25.15 16.44 -7.78
C LYS A 31 -23.95 15.76 -7.12
N VAL A 32 -22.75 16.14 -7.53
CA VAL A 32 -21.47 15.66 -6.98
C VAL A 32 -20.93 16.74 -6.05
N SER A 33 -20.45 16.35 -4.87
CA SER A 33 -19.78 17.31 -4.00
C SER A 33 -18.42 17.71 -4.58
N THR A 34 -18.05 18.97 -4.42
CA THR A 34 -16.75 19.50 -4.89
C THR A 34 -15.57 18.70 -4.34
N GLY A 35 -15.62 18.27 -3.07
CA GLY A 35 -14.59 17.41 -2.48
C GLY A 35 -14.45 16.05 -3.18
N THR A 36 -15.56 15.44 -3.58
CA THR A 36 -15.54 14.18 -4.35
C THR A 36 -14.93 14.40 -5.73
N PHE A 37 -15.33 15.49 -6.40
CA PHE A 37 -14.81 15.86 -7.70
C PHE A 37 -13.29 16.06 -7.68
N TYR A 38 -12.77 16.87 -6.74
CA TYR A 38 -11.33 17.11 -6.64
C TYR A 38 -10.55 15.84 -6.26
N SER A 39 -11.14 14.96 -5.45
CA SER A 39 -10.54 13.65 -5.17
C SER A 39 -10.37 12.81 -6.44
N TRP A 40 -11.39 12.79 -7.31
CA TRP A 40 -11.29 12.12 -8.61
C TRP A 40 -10.29 12.81 -9.53
N LYS A 41 -10.33 14.14 -9.65
CA LYS A 41 -9.40 14.90 -10.49
C LYS A 41 -7.94 14.62 -10.10
N LYS A 42 -7.62 14.68 -8.80
CA LYS A 42 -6.28 14.34 -8.29
C LYS A 42 -5.84 12.91 -8.63
N LYS A 43 -6.75 11.93 -8.51
CA LYS A 43 -6.46 10.54 -8.87
C LYS A 43 -6.26 10.36 -10.39
N TYR A 44 -7.05 11.08 -11.18
CA TYR A 44 -6.92 11.09 -12.63
C TYR A 44 -5.60 11.74 -13.07
N ASP A 45 -5.23 12.88 -12.49
CA ASP A 45 -4.00 13.59 -12.81
C ASP A 45 -2.74 12.77 -12.45
N THR A 46 -2.83 11.88 -11.45
CA THR A 46 -1.68 11.08 -10.98
C THR A 46 -1.57 9.70 -11.64
N GLN A 47 -2.69 9.05 -11.94
CA GLN A 47 -2.73 7.65 -12.39
C GLN A 47 -3.60 7.44 -13.65
N GLY A 48 -4.06 8.52 -14.27
CA GLY A 48 -4.99 8.48 -15.40
C GLY A 48 -6.31 7.80 -15.03
N GLU A 49 -6.91 7.12 -16.01
CA GLU A 49 -8.15 6.35 -15.82
C GLU A 49 -8.01 5.25 -14.76
N ALA A 50 -6.81 4.68 -14.60
CA ALA A 50 -6.54 3.64 -13.60
C ALA A 50 -6.76 4.16 -12.17
N GLY A 51 -6.49 5.44 -11.90
CA GLY A 51 -6.75 6.07 -10.60
C GLY A 51 -8.23 6.24 -10.27
N LEU A 52 -9.11 6.24 -11.28
CA LEU A 52 -10.57 6.37 -11.09
C LEU A 52 -11.28 5.04 -10.93
N LYS A 53 -10.64 3.94 -11.34
CA LYS A 53 -11.13 2.59 -11.05
C LYS A 53 -11.21 2.41 -9.55
N VAL A 54 -12.28 1.78 -9.10
CA VAL A 54 -12.39 1.35 -7.70
C VAL A 54 -11.35 0.27 -7.52
N THR A 55 -10.17 0.66 -7.03
CA THR A 55 -9.22 -0.29 -6.46
C THR A 55 -9.85 -0.77 -5.17
N TYR A 56 -10.70 -1.80 -5.28
CA TYR A 56 -10.80 -2.72 -4.16
C TYR A 56 -9.36 -3.16 -3.90
N ASP A 57 -8.93 -3.11 -2.65
CA ASP A 57 -7.70 -3.79 -2.29
C ASP A 57 -7.93 -5.27 -2.59
N THR A 58 -7.53 -5.70 -3.79
CA THR A 58 -7.73 -7.05 -4.31
C THR A 58 -6.77 -8.04 -3.66
N ARG A 59 -5.85 -7.56 -2.79
CA ARG A 59 -5.04 -8.43 -1.98
C ARG A 59 -5.98 -9.22 -1.07
N SER A 60 -5.99 -10.53 -1.27
CA SER A 60 -6.73 -11.44 -0.40
C SER A 60 -6.31 -11.21 1.05
N LYS A 61 -7.23 -11.46 1.99
CA LYS A 61 -6.89 -11.43 3.42
C LYS A 61 -5.69 -12.34 3.71
N GLU A 62 -5.61 -13.47 3.01
CA GLU A 62 -4.51 -14.43 3.05
C GLU A 62 -3.17 -13.81 2.61
N LEU A 63 -3.15 -13.02 1.52
CA LEU A 63 -1.92 -12.35 1.07
C LEU A 63 -1.40 -11.39 2.14
N LYS A 64 -2.29 -10.61 2.77
CA LYS A 64 -1.89 -9.68 3.84
C LYS A 64 -1.39 -10.39 5.09
N GLN A 65 -2.03 -11.49 5.46
CA GLN A 65 -1.59 -12.32 6.59
C GLN A 65 -0.20 -12.92 6.31
N SER A 66 -0.01 -13.46 5.10
CA SER A 66 1.27 -14.03 4.69
C SER A 66 2.40 -12.99 4.61
N GLU A 67 2.09 -11.75 4.19
CA GLU A 67 3.03 -10.62 4.20
C GLU A 67 3.45 -10.25 5.65
N GLU A 68 2.51 -10.20 6.59
CA GLU A 68 2.80 -9.90 7.99
C GLU A 68 3.58 -11.03 8.67
N GLU A 69 3.21 -12.29 8.42
CA GLU A 69 3.97 -13.45 8.90
C GLU A 69 5.41 -13.43 8.38
N ASN A 70 5.61 -13.15 7.08
CA ASN A 70 6.95 -12.99 6.51
C ASN A 70 7.74 -11.88 7.20
N ARG A 71 7.10 -10.75 7.49
CA ARG A 71 7.73 -9.63 8.20
C ARG A 71 8.19 -10.04 9.60
N ILE A 72 7.34 -10.77 10.34
CA ILE A 72 7.68 -11.29 11.68
C ILE A 72 8.82 -12.30 11.60
N LEU A 73 8.76 -13.25 10.66
CA LEU A 73 9.78 -14.29 10.48
C LEU A 73 11.14 -13.69 10.12
N ARG A 74 11.18 -12.71 9.20
CA ARG A 74 12.42 -11.99 8.86
C ARG A 74 13.02 -11.27 10.06
N LYS A 75 12.18 -10.64 10.89
CA LYS A 75 12.64 -9.98 12.13
C LYS A 75 13.20 -10.99 13.12
N LEU A 76 12.52 -12.12 13.32
CA LEU A 76 12.97 -13.17 14.23
C LEU A 76 14.29 -13.79 13.76
N LEU A 77 14.42 -14.04 12.46
CA LEU A 77 15.65 -14.56 11.86
C LEU A 77 16.82 -13.59 12.09
N SER A 78 16.64 -12.31 11.77
CA SER A 78 17.69 -11.29 11.98
C SER A 78 18.11 -11.21 13.45
N ASN A 79 17.17 -11.24 14.38
CA ASN A 79 17.49 -11.27 15.82
C ASN A 79 18.30 -12.50 16.20
N LYS A 80 17.94 -13.69 15.69
CA LYS A 80 18.69 -14.93 15.95
C LYS A 80 20.08 -14.90 15.35
N GLU A 81 20.25 -14.33 14.16
CA GLU A 81 21.56 -14.19 13.52
C GLU A 81 22.48 -13.29 14.35
N ILE A 82 21.96 -12.16 14.84
CA ILE A 82 22.70 -11.25 15.74
C ILE A 82 23.08 -11.98 17.03
N GLU A 83 22.14 -12.71 17.65
CA GLU A 83 22.40 -13.46 18.87
C GLU A 83 23.48 -14.53 18.67
N LEU A 84 23.41 -15.28 17.56
CA LEU A 84 24.43 -16.27 17.20
C LEU A 84 25.80 -15.65 16.99
N GLU A 85 25.87 -14.48 16.36
CA GLU A 85 27.14 -13.78 16.14
C GLU A 85 27.76 -13.33 17.47
N VAL A 86 26.96 -12.75 18.36
CA VAL A 86 27.40 -12.37 19.71
C VAL A 86 27.88 -13.61 20.48
N GLN A 87 27.14 -14.72 20.43
CA GLN A 87 27.55 -15.97 21.08
C GLN A 87 28.89 -16.49 20.53
N ARG A 88 29.08 -16.46 19.21
CA ARG A 88 30.35 -16.86 18.57
C ARG A 88 31.51 -15.99 19.03
N GLU A 89 31.34 -14.68 19.08
CA GLU A 89 32.37 -13.75 19.55
C GLU A 89 32.72 -13.97 21.03
N LEU A 90 31.72 -14.22 21.88
CA LEU A 90 31.95 -14.56 23.29
C LEU A 90 32.73 -15.87 23.44
N LEU A 91 32.41 -16.90 22.64
CA LEU A 91 33.13 -18.16 22.65
C LEU A 91 34.58 -18.00 22.16
N LYS A 92 34.82 -17.24 21.08
CA LYS A 92 36.16 -16.92 20.60
C LYS A 92 36.98 -16.23 21.69
N LYS A 93 36.39 -15.25 22.40
CA LYS A 93 37.04 -14.53 23.50
C LYS A 93 37.34 -15.43 24.69
N LYS A 94 36.42 -16.35 25.04
CA LYS A 94 36.56 -17.24 26.19
C LYS A 94 37.59 -18.35 25.96
N PHE A 95 37.64 -18.90 24.75
CA PHE A 95 38.44 -20.10 24.45
C PHE A 95 39.67 -19.85 23.59
N GLY A 96 39.89 -18.62 23.08
CA GLY A 96 41.10 -18.22 22.34
C GLY A 96 41.37 -19.10 21.11
N THR A 97 40.80 -18.74 19.95
CA THR A 97 41.03 -19.36 18.62
C THR A 97 41.69 -20.75 18.61
N SER A 98 41.00 -21.75 19.14
CA SER A 98 41.07 -23.14 18.69
C SER A 98 39.65 -23.62 18.61
N ASP A 99 39.16 -23.80 17.38
CA ASP A 99 37.81 -24.25 17.08
C ASP A 99 37.65 -25.71 17.54
N PRO A 100 36.85 -26.01 18.58
CA PRO A 100 36.65 -27.38 19.04
C PRO A 100 35.82 -28.23 18.05
N ARG A 101 35.36 -27.66 16.93
CA ARG A 101 34.68 -28.38 15.83
C ARG A 101 35.56 -28.67 14.62
N LYS A 102 36.86 -28.34 14.66
CA LYS A 102 37.86 -28.91 13.73
C LYS A 102 38.43 -30.20 14.35
N ILE A 103 37.72 -31.30 14.15
CA ILE A 103 38.29 -32.67 14.11
C ILE A 103 37.96 -33.21 12.73
#